data_AF-A0A243S8U2-F1
#
_entry.id   AF-A0A243S8U2-F1
#
_cell.length_a   1.000
_cell.length_b   1.000
_cell.length_c   1.000
_cell.angle_alpha   90.00
_cell.angle_beta   90.00
_cell.angle_gamma   90.00
#
_symmetry.space_group_name_H-M   'P 1'
#
loop_
_entity.id
_entity.type
_entity.pdbx_description
1 polymer ?
#
loop_
_entity_poly.entity_id
_entity_poly.type
_entity_poly.pdbx_seq_one_letter_code
_entity_poly.pdbx_strand_id
1 'polypeptide(L)'
;MTDRPKRAMTMREIREGLGHTVPADGIPEPTVQPTGYVVSCLPEGHDDRWTFTIQVKYAGDGLFAVRHGIRDYGTDGTWDYEPSWPEHGIDESVEWLNAHRFDHDTALRLAKQLAPTLTYRGRSVADVLAEETTRG
;
A
#
# COMPACT_ATOMS: atom_id res chain seq x y z
N MET A 1 50.72 41.14 -2.96
CA MET A 1 49.46 40.88 -2.23
C MET A 1 49.05 39.45 -2.54
N THR A 2 49.17 38.57 -1.56
CA THR A 2 49.12 37.10 -1.71
C THR A 2 47.68 36.61 -1.80
N ASP A 3 47.36 35.87 -2.86
CA ASP A 3 46.08 35.19 -3.04
C ASP A 3 45.97 34.04 -2.04
N ARG A 4 44.92 34.04 -1.21
CA ARG A 4 44.68 33.00 -0.20
C ARG A 4 43.91 31.86 -0.89
N PRO A 5 44.36 30.60 -0.82
CA PRO A 5 43.59 29.51 -1.38
C PRO A 5 42.25 29.37 -0.64
N LYS A 6 41.14 29.44 -1.39
CA LYS A 6 39.80 29.16 -0.86
C LYS A 6 39.78 27.72 -0.35
N ARG A 7 39.47 27.56 0.94
CA ARG A 7 39.32 26.25 1.58
C ARG A 7 38.22 25.46 0.85
N ALA A 8 38.53 24.24 0.41
CA ALA A 8 37.53 23.34 -0.17
C ALA A 8 36.49 22.99 0.91
N MET A 9 35.22 23.28 0.64
CA MET A 9 34.12 22.90 1.52
C MET A 9 33.81 21.41 1.38
N THR A 10 33.47 20.77 2.48
CA THR A 10 33.04 19.37 2.51
C THR A 10 31.63 19.24 1.90
N MET A 11 31.28 18.08 1.34
CA MET A 11 29.93 17.82 0.80
C MET A 11 28.81 18.07 1.83
N ARG A 12 29.12 17.92 3.12
CA ARG A 12 28.20 18.19 4.23
C ARG A 12 27.95 19.69 4.42
N GLU A 13 28.99 20.52 4.38
CA GLU A 13 28.87 22.00 4.48
C GLU A 13 28.14 22.60 3.27
N ILE A 14 28.28 21.99 2.08
CA ILE A 14 27.53 22.38 0.88
C ILE A 14 26.04 22.05 1.05
N ARG A 15 25.72 20.87 1.57
CA ARG A 15 24.33 20.43 1.79
C ARG A 15 23.63 21.21 2.90
N GLU A 16 24.34 21.54 3.97
CA GLU A 16 23.81 22.33 5.10
C GLU A 16 23.70 23.83 4.77
N GLY A 17 24.56 24.37 3.89
CA GLY A 17 24.44 25.74 3.37
C GLY A 17 23.35 25.94 2.31
N LEU A 18 22.98 24.86 1.61
CA LEU A 18 21.89 24.83 0.62
C LEU A 18 20.54 24.48 1.28
N GLY A 19 20.28 25.07 2.46
CA GLY A 19 19.09 24.83 3.27
C GLY A 19 17.86 24.56 2.40
N HIS A 20 17.20 23.41 2.66
CA HIS A 20 16.03 22.87 1.95
C HIS A 20 15.77 23.54 0.62
N THR A 21 16.24 22.94 -0.48
CA THR A 21 16.05 23.45 -1.84
C THR A 21 14.60 23.88 -2.06
N VAL A 22 14.34 25.17 -1.86
CA VAL A 22 13.16 25.85 -2.36
C VAL A 22 13.44 25.96 -3.85
N PRO A 23 12.59 25.40 -4.73
CA PRO A 23 12.74 25.59 -6.16
C PRO A 23 12.85 27.09 -6.45
N ALA A 24 13.64 27.46 -7.46
CA ALA A 24 14.04 28.85 -7.73
C ALA A 24 12.88 29.86 -7.86
N ASP A 25 11.64 29.36 -8.01
CA ASP A 25 10.42 30.14 -8.20
C ASP A 25 9.47 30.16 -6.98
N GLY A 26 9.87 29.60 -5.83
CA GLY A 26 9.03 29.53 -4.62
C GLY A 26 7.86 28.54 -4.71
N ILE A 27 7.81 27.75 -5.78
CA ILE A 27 6.78 26.72 -5.98
C ILE A 27 7.23 25.45 -5.26
N PRO A 28 6.43 24.87 -4.34
CA PRO A 28 6.79 23.62 -3.67
C PRO A 28 6.86 22.45 -4.65
N GLU A 29 7.85 21.58 -4.48
CA GLU A 29 7.99 20.37 -5.29
C GLU A 29 6.94 19.31 -4.87
N PRO A 30 6.14 18.77 -5.80
CA PRO A 30 5.12 17.78 -5.45
C PRO A 30 5.76 16.45 -5.06
N THR A 31 5.17 15.77 -4.05
CA THR A 31 5.55 14.41 -3.68
C THR A 31 4.65 13.39 -4.36
N VAL A 32 5.25 12.27 -4.79
CA VAL A 32 4.53 11.14 -5.37
C VAL A 32 4.60 9.97 -4.39
N GLN A 33 3.45 9.37 -4.11
CA GLN A 33 3.36 8.19 -3.27
C GLN A 33 2.37 7.18 -3.87
N PRO A 34 2.64 5.87 -3.74
CA PRO A 34 1.67 4.86 -4.12
C PRO A 34 0.47 4.91 -3.16
N THR A 35 -0.73 5.05 -3.72
CA THR A 35 -1.98 5.07 -2.94
C THR A 35 -2.69 3.71 -2.93
N GLY A 36 -2.31 2.80 -3.82
CA GLY A 36 -2.76 1.42 -3.75
C GLY A 36 -2.31 0.52 -4.89
N TYR A 37 -2.59 -0.76 -4.73
CA TYR A 37 -2.25 -1.84 -5.63
C TYR A 37 -3.43 -2.80 -5.78
N VAL A 38 -3.50 -3.43 -6.95
CA VAL A 38 -4.40 -4.55 -7.25
C VAL A 38 -3.55 -5.81 -7.36
N VAL A 39 -3.88 -6.81 -6.56
CA VAL A 39 -3.19 -8.11 -6.54
C VAL A 39 -4.21 -9.18 -6.92
N SER A 40 -3.98 -9.85 -8.04
CA SER A 40 -4.83 -10.94 -8.53
C SER A 40 -3.98 -11.99 -9.25
N CYS A 41 -4.40 -13.24 -9.16
CA CYS A 41 -3.85 -14.33 -9.95
C CYS A 41 -4.50 -14.42 -11.34
N LEU A 42 -5.65 -13.76 -11.55
CA LEU A 42 -6.35 -13.78 -12.83
C LEU A 42 -5.75 -12.73 -13.80
N PRO A 43 -5.71 -13.01 -15.11
CA PRO A 43 -5.25 -12.07 -16.13
C PRO A 43 -6.03 -10.76 -16.11
N GLU A 44 -5.43 -9.69 -16.67
CA GLU A 44 -5.99 -8.35 -16.56
C GLU A 44 -7.38 -8.16 -17.17
N GLY A 45 -7.67 -8.87 -18.25
CA GLY A 45 -8.98 -8.85 -18.93
C GLY A 45 -9.97 -9.92 -18.49
N HIS A 46 -9.69 -10.70 -17.44
CA HIS A 46 -10.58 -11.79 -17.02
C HIS A 46 -11.87 -11.24 -16.38
N ASP A 47 -13.04 -11.75 -16.80
CA ASP A 47 -14.35 -11.27 -16.33
C ASP A 47 -14.52 -11.35 -14.80
N ASP A 48 -14.11 -12.48 -14.20
CA ASP A 48 -14.16 -12.68 -12.75
C ASP A 48 -13.03 -11.96 -11.96
N ARG A 49 -12.10 -11.23 -12.61
CA ARG A 49 -10.91 -10.65 -11.95
C ARG A 49 -11.24 -9.83 -10.72
N TRP A 50 -12.27 -8.99 -10.81
CA TRP A 50 -12.66 -8.09 -9.72
C TRP A 50 -12.99 -8.86 -8.43
N THR A 51 -13.54 -10.06 -8.57
CA THR A 51 -13.96 -10.91 -7.46
C THR A 51 -12.77 -11.58 -6.77
N PHE A 52 -11.76 -11.93 -7.55
CA PHE A 52 -10.53 -12.60 -7.11
C PHE A 52 -9.36 -11.62 -7.01
N THR A 53 -9.63 -10.44 -6.44
CA THR A 53 -8.65 -9.36 -6.27
C THR A 53 -8.52 -8.98 -4.80
N ILE A 54 -7.28 -8.89 -4.32
CA ILE A 54 -6.93 -8.19 -3.09
C ILE A 54 -6.46 -6.78 -3.44
N GLN A 55 -6.97 -5.79 -2.73
CA GLN A 55 -6.54 -4.40 -2.85
C GLN A 55 -5.60 -4.07 -1.68
N VAL A 56 -4.43 -3.53 -1.96
CA VAL A 56 -3.58 -2.91 -0.93
C VAL A 56 -3.81 -1.41 -1.04
N LYS A 57 -4.28 -0.73 0.01
CA LYS A 57 -4.62 0.70 -0.04
C LYS A 57 -3.87 1.48 1.03
N TYR A 58 -3.35 2.64 0.66
CA TYR A 58 -2.73 3.55 1.60
C TYR A 58 -3.73 4.02 2.65
N ALA A 59 -3.35 3.92 3.92
CA ALA A 59 -4.21 4.18 5.07
C ALA A 59 -3.69 5.34 5.96
N GLY A 60 -2.67 6.07 5.50
CA GLY A 60 -2.01 7.13 6.28
C GLY A 60 -0.73 6.65 6.97
N ASP A 61 0.13 7.60 7.33
CA ASP A 61 1.34 7.36 8.14
C ASP A 61 2.30 6.27 7.62
N GLY A 62 2.39 6.11 6.31
CA GLY A 62 3.22 5.07 5.69
C GLY A 62 2.63 3.65 5.81
N LEU A 63 1.40 3.53 6.31
CA LEU A 63 0.71 2.26 6.51
C LEU A 63 -0.33 2.01 5.42
N PHE A 64 -0.63 0.72 5.24
CA PHE A 64 -1.50 0.20 4.20
C PHE A 64 -2.47 -0.83 4.78
N ALA A 65 -3.70 -0.82 4.28
CA ALA A 65 -4.71 -1.83 4.56
C ALA A 65 -4.73 -2.88 3.44
N VAL A 66 -4.96 -4.14 3.80
CA VAL A 66 -5.11 -5.26 2.87
C VAL A 66 -6.60 -5.61 2.79
N ARG A 67 -7.23 -5.42 1.62
CA ARG A 67 -8.69 -5.45 1.45
C ARG A 67 -9.17 -6.49 0.45
N HIS A 68 -10.29 -7.13 0.76
CA HIS A 68 -11.08 -7.92 -0.18
C HIS A 68 -12.52 -7.44 -0.16
N GLY A 69 -12.95 -6.79 -1.25
CA GLY A 69 -14.24 -6.10 -1.27
C GLY A 69 -14.30 -4.97 -0.23
N ILE A 70 -15.16 -5.14 0.76
CA ILE A 70 -15.38 -4.19 1.87
C ILE A 70 -14.82 -4.65 3.21
N ARG A 71 -14.03 -5.73 3.20
CA ARG A 71 -13.37 -6.27 4.39
C ARG A 71 -11.88 -5.98 4.37
N ASP A 72 -11.32 -5.81 5.55
CA ASP A 72 -9.91 -5.57 5.82
C ASP A 72 -9.33 -6.79 6.53
N TYR A 73 -8.07 -7.14 6.21
CA TYR A 73 -7.38 -8.28 6.81
C TYR A 73 -6.70 -7.86 8.11
N GLY A 74 -6.96 -8.60 9.18
CA GLY A 74 -6.39 -8.35 10.51
C GLY A 74 -5.06 -9.08 10.75
N THR A 75 -4.28 -8.60 11.72
CA THR A 75 -3.07 -9.28 12.22
C THR A 75 -3.35 -10.65 12.84
N ASP A 76 -4.59 -10.91 13.24
CA ASP A 76 -5.07 -12.19 13.75
C ASP A 76 -5.35 -13.22 12.65
N GLY A 77 -5.26 -12.80 11.39
CA GLY A 77 -5.47 -13.62 10.20
C GLY A 77 -6.92 -13.68 9.73
N THR A 78 -7.81 -12.85 10.26
CA THR A 78 -9.24 -12.84 9.90
C THR A 78 -9.59 -11.67 8.97
N TRP A 79 -10.82 -11.70 8.43
CA TRP A 79 -11.35 -10.66 7.55
C TRP A 79 -12.51 -9.96 8.24
N ASP A 80 -12.33 -8.70 8.58
CA ASP A 80 -13.30 -7.92 9.34
C ASP A 80 -13.78 -6.71 8.57
N TYR A 81 -14.92 -6.17 9.01
CA TYR A 81 -15.44 -4.92 8.50
C TYR A 81 -14.85 -3.76 9.29
N GLU A 82 -14.48 -2.70 8.58
CA GLU A 82 -14.15 -1.43 9.21
C GLU A 82 -15.35 -0.95 10.06
N PRO A 83 -15.17 -0.62 11.35
CA PRO A 83 -16.24 -0.16 12.21
C PRO A 83 -16.91 1.09 11.65
N SER A 84 -18.25 1.09 11.58
CA SER A 84 -19.02 2.23 11.09
C SER A 84 -19.07 3.34 12.14
N TRP A 85 -18.02 4.17 12.25
CA TRP A 85 -17.90 5.26 13.23
C TRP A 85 -17.98 4.79 14.70
N PRO A 86 -17.46 5.57 15.68
CA PRO A 86 -17.24 5.02 17.01
C PRO A 86 -18.55 5.00 17.81
N GLU A 87 -19.36 3.95 17.66
CA GLU A 87 -20.41 3.62 18.62
C GLU A 87 -19.80 3.26 20.00
N HIS A 88 -18.53 2.83 20.02
CA HIS A 88 -17.82 2.34 21.21
C HIS A 88 -16.61 3.18 21.65
N GLY A 89 -16.53 4.44 21.23
CA GLY A 89 -15.47 5.36 21.65
C GLY A 89 -14.20 5.30 20.79
N ILE A 90 -13.30 6.26 21.03
CA ILE A 90 -12.11 6.48 20.19
C ILE A 90 -11.09 5.34 20.33
N ASP A 91 -10.96 4.74 21.52
CA ASP A 91 -9.92 3.76 21.81
C ASP A 91 -10.08 2.45 21.01
N GLU A 92 -11.30 1.92 20.92
CA GLU A 92 -11.58 0.70 20.14
C GLU A 92 -11.32 0.90 18.65
N SER A 93 -11.54 2.13 18.13
CA SER A 93 -11.20 2.47 16.76
C SER A 93 -9.68 2.46 16.54
N VAL A 94 -8.88 2.90 17.51
CA VAL A 94 -7.41 2.89 17.42
C VAL A 94 -6.87 1.46 17.46
N GLU A 95 -7.40 0.62 18.34
CA GLU A 95 -7.02 -0.80 18.40
C GLU A 95 -7.32 -1.52 17.09
N TRP A 96 -8.52 -1.30 16.53
CA TRP A 96 -8.89 -1.86 15.23
C TRP A 96 -7.95 -1.38 14.13
N LEU A 97 -7.68 -0.07 14.04
CA LEU A 97 -6.79 0.51 13.04
C LEU A 97 -5.36 -0.09 13.14
N ASN A 98 -4.84 -0.28 14.35
CA ASN A 98 -3.52 -0.87 14.56
C ASN A 98 -3.47 -2.35 14.14
N ALA A 99 -4.56 -3.09 14.33
CA ALA A 99 -4.65 -4.50 13.94
C ALA A 99 -4.83 -4.71 12.42
N HIS A 100 -5.24 -3.68 11.67
CA HIS A 100 -5.58 -3.79 10.24
C HIS A 100 -4.69 -2.97 9.31
N ARG A 101 -3.68 -2.28 9.85
CA ARG A 101 -2.73 -1.45 9.09
C ARG A 101 -1.33 -2.01 9.19
N PHE A 102 -0.70 -2.19 8.05
CA PHE A 102 0.62 -2.80 7.91
C PHE A 102 1.58 -1.84 7.22
N ASP A 103 2.88 -2.03 7.41
CA ASP A 103 3.85 -1.41 6.50
C ASP A 103 3.64 -1.91 5.06
N HIS A 104 4.13 -1.12 4.10
CA HIS A 104 3.96 -1.37 2.67
C HIS A 104 4.37 -2.78 2.22
N ASP A 105 5.54 -3.25 2.67
CA ASP A 105 6.11 -4.52 2.21
C ASP A 105 5.35 -5.70 2.83
N THR A 106 4.97 -5.59 4.10
CA THR A 106 4.10 -6.54 4.78
C THR A 106 2.74 -6.63 4.10
N ALA A 107 2.11 -5.49 3.77
CA ALA A 107 0.80 -5.46 3.11
C ALA A 107 0.85 -6.16 1.74
N LEU A 108 1.86 -5.86 0.92
CA LEU A 108 2.04 -6.51 -0.39
C LEU A 108 2.33 -8.00 -0.26
N ARG A 109 3.14 -8.41 0.72
CA ARG A 109 3.43 -9.83 0.98
C ARG A 109 2.16 -10.58 1.37
N LEU A 110 1.38 -10.05 2.30
CA LEU A 110 0.11 -10.63 2.74
C LEU A 110 -0.87 -10.74 1.55
N ALA A 111 -1.04 -9.68 0.77
CA ALA A 111 -1.92 -9.69 -0.39
C ALA A 111 -1.53 -10.77 -1.41
N LYS A 112 -0.24 -10.97 -1.67
CA LYS A 112 0.25 -12.04 -2.57
C LYS A 112 0.02 -13.44 -2.00
N GLN A 113 0.07 -13.60 -0.69
CA GLN A 113 -0.21 -14.89 -0.02
C GLN A 113 -1.71 -15.22 -0.04
N LEU A 114 -2.57 -14.21 0.14
CA LEU A 114 -4.03 -14.36 0.24
C LEU A 114 -4.72 -14.46 -1.12
N ALA A 115 -4.21 -13.77 -2.15
CA ALA A 115 -4.79 -13.79 -3.50
C ALA A 115 -5.10 -15.22 -4.03
N PRO A 116 -4.17 -16.21 -3.99
CA PRO A 116 -4.46 -17.55 -4.50
C PRO A 116 -5.45 -18.35 -3.65
N THR A 117 -5.72 -17.94 -2.40
CA THR A 117 -6.65 -18.65 -1.49
C THR A 117 -8.08 -18.14 -1.60
N LEU A 118 -8.34 -17.12 -2.42
CA LEU A 118 -9.68 -16.55 -2.57
C LEU A 118 -10.65 -17.57 -3.15
N THR A 119 -11.86 -17.56 -2.60
CA THR A 119 -12.99 -18.34 -3.09
C THR A 119 -14.20 -17.44 -3.27
N TYR A 120 -14.99 -17.69 -4.31
CA TYR A 120 -16.25 -17.00 -4.55
C TYR A 120 -17.29 -17.96 -5.10
N ARG A 121 -18.46 -18.00 -4.44
CA ARG A 121 -19.56 -18.92 -4.79
C ARG A 121 -19.09 -20.38 -4.95
N GLY A 122 -18.16 -20.81 -4.10
CA GLY A 122 -17.60 -22.17 -4.12
C GLY A 122 -16.52 -22.44 -5.16
N ARG A 123 -16.17 -21.46 -6.01
CA ARG A 123 -15.06 -21.57 -6.97
C ARG A 123 -13.80 -20.92 -6.40
N SER A 124 -12.67 -21.62 -6.48
CA SER A 124 -11.35 -21.08 -6.17
C SER A 124 -10.73 -20.39 -7.38
N VAL A 125 -9.67 -19.61 -7.16
CA VAL A 125 -8.82 -19.07 -8.23
C VAL A 125 -8.34 -20.17 -9.18
N ALA A 126 -7.97 -21.34 -8.65
CA ALA A 126 -7.47 -22.46 -9.45
C ALA A 126 -8.57 -23.04 -10.35
N ASP A 127 -9.81 -23.16 -9.84
CA ASP A 127 -10.94 -23.65 -10.64
C ASP A 127 -11.22 -22.73 -11.83
N VAL A 128 -11.22 -21.41 -11.57
CA VAL A 128 -11.47 -20.38 -12.59
C VAL A 128 -10.41 -20.44 -13.70
N LEU A 129 -9.12 -20.55 -13.35
CA LEU A 129 -8.03 -20.65 -14.33
C LEU A 129 -8.08 -21.96 -15.16
N ALA A 130 -8.49 -23.07 -14.54
CA ALA A 130 -8.62 -24.36 -15.23
C ALA A 130 -9.76 -24.35 -16.28
N GLU A 131 -10.86 -23.64 -15.98
CA GLU A 131 -11.97 -23.48 -16.92
C GLU A 131 -11.59 -22.69 -18.18
N GLU A 132 -10.80 -21.62 -18.05
CA GLU A 132 -10.30 -20.87 -19.22
C GLU A 132 -9.41 -21.74 -20.12
N THR A 133 -8.53 -22.53 -19.51
CA THR A 133 -7.62 -23.42 -20.25
C THR A 133 -8.39 -24.47 -21.07
N THR A 134 -9.59 -24.85 -20.61
CA THR A 134 -10.44 -25.84 -21.31
C THR A 134 -11.31 -25.22 -22.40
N ARG A 135 -11.52 -23.90 -22.37
CA ARG A 135 -12.38 -23.16 -23.32
C ARG A 135 -11.62 -22.54 -24.50
N GLY A 136 -10.30 -22.45 -24.43
CA GLY A 136 -9.42 -22.03 -25.53
C GLY A 136 -9.05 -23.17 -26.46
#